data_AF-A0A7C3MI46-F1
#
_entry.id   AF-A0A7C3MI46-F1
#
_cell.length_a   1.000
_cell.length_b   1.000
_cell.length_c   1.000
_cell.angle_alpha   90.00
_cell.angle_beta   90.00
_cell.angle_gamma   90.00
#
_symmetry.space_group_name_H-M   'P 1'
#
loop_
_entity.id
_entity.type
_entity.pdbx_description
1 polymer ?
#
loop_
_entity_poly.entity_id
_entity_poly.type
_entity_poly.pdbx_seq_one_letter_code
_entity_poly.pdbx_strand_id
1 'polypeptide(L)' 'MINFILVYKIRRKIKSILKEKEKKGEINFSNTCLDCIVNEIAWGVYYLIKEKEKDSKEDDFID' A
#
# COMPACT_ATOMS: atom_id res chain seq x y z
N MET A 1 -16.56 -3.44 -4.18
CA MET A 1 -16.40 -3.51 -2.70
C MET A 1 -14.92 -3.46 -2.34
N ILE A 2 -14.58 -3.03 -1.12
CA ILE A 2 -13.18 -2.98 -0.67
C ILE A 2 -12.70 -4.40 -0.33
N ASN A 3 -11.54 -4.80 -0.86
CA ASN A 3 -10.90 -6.07 -0.53
C ASN A 3 -9.97 -5.89 0.69
N PHE A 4 -10.53 -6.08 1.89
CA PHE A 4 -9.79 -5.92 3.15
C PHE A 4 -8.64 -6.92 3.33
N ILE A 5 -8.73 -8.11 2.72
CA ILE A 5 -7.63 -9.09 2.74
C ILE A 5 -6.42 -8.53 1.98
N LEU A 6 -6.66 -7.89 0.83
CA LEU A 6 -5.62 -7.25 0.04
C LEU A 6 -5.01 -6.06 0.79
N VAL A 7 -5.84 -5.19 1.37
CA VAL A 7 -5.36 -4.05 2.20
C VAL A 7 -4.49 -4.55 3.35
N TYR A 8 -4.90 -5.61 4.04
CA TYR A 8 -4.12 -6.21 5.12
C TYR A 8 -2.75 -6.74 4.65
N LYS A 9 -2.70 -7.41 3.49
CA LYS A 9 -1.44 -7.88 2.89
C LYS A 9 -0.52 -6.72 2.53
N ILE A 10 -1.07 -5.67 1.91
CA ILE A 10 -0.34 -4.43 1.57
C ILE A 10 0.23 -3.80 2.85
N ARG A 11 -0.60 -3.64 3.89
CA ARG A 11 -0.22 -3.09 5.19
C ARG A 11 0.96 -3.84 5.82
N ARG A 12 0.91 -5.18 5.84
CA ARG A 12 2.02 -6.02 6.34
C ARG A 12 3.32 -5.81 5.55
N LYS A 13 3.23 -5.76 4.22
CA LYS A 13 4.41 -5.58 3.36
C LYS A 13 5.05 -4.21 3.56
N ILE A 14 4.26 -3.14 3.57
CA ILE A 14 4.75 -1.77 3.81
C ILE A 14 5.40 -1.67 5.19
N LYS A 15 4.76 -2.20 6.25
CA LYS A 15 5.33 -2.17 7.60
C LYS A 15 6.68 -2.85 7.69
N SER A 16 6.88 -3.97 6.96
CA SER A 16 8.17 -4.64 6.89
C SER A 16 9.23 -3.78 6.20
N ILE A 17 8.90 -3.15 5.08
CA ILE A 17 9.82 -2.29 4.33
C ILE A 17 10.24 -1.07 5.17
N LEU A 18 9.29 -0.40 5.80
CA LEU A 18 9.57 0.77 6.63
C LEU A 18 10.46 0.43 7.83
N LYS A 19 10.22 -0.70 8.51
CA LYS A 19 11.08 -1.17 9.60
C LYS A 19 12.49 -1.53 9.13
N GLU A 20 12.62 -2.10 7.94
CA GLU A 20 13.94 -2.40 7.38
C GLU A 20 14.72 -1.11 7.09
N LYS A 21 14.06 -0.11 6.48
CA LYS A 21 14.67 1.19 6.20
C LYS A 21 15.01 1.97 7.47
N GLU A 22 14.17 1.89 8.50
CA GLU A 22 14.46 2.46 9.83
C GLU A 22 15.72 1.83 10.45
N LYS A 23 15.85 0.49 10.38
CA LYS A 23 17.05 -0.21 10.86
C LYS A 23 18.32 0.18 10.10
N LYS A 24 18.21 0.51 8.81
CA LYS A 24 19.33 1.02 8.00
C LYS A 24 19.65 2.49 8.26
N GLY A 25 18.85 3.18 9.08
CA GLY A 25 19.00 4.61 9.35
C GLY A 25 18.61 5.50 8.17
N GLU A 26 17.93 4.96 7.15
CA GLU A 26 17.50 5.70 5.97
C GLU A 26 16.31 6.63 6.27
N ILE A 27 15.51 6.27 7.27
CA ILE A 27 14.33 7.00 7.72
C ILE A 27 14.23 6.96 9.24
N ASN A 28 13.73 8.05 9.81
CA ASN A 28 13.49 8.18 11.24
C ASN A 28 12.01 8.50 11.49
N PHE A 29 11.31 7.66 12.25
CA PHE A 29 9.90 7.83 12.61
C PHE A 29 9.70 8.48 13.99
N SER A 30 10.73 9.10 14.57
CA SER A 30 10.76 9.61 15.95
C SER A 30 9.54 10.44 16.38
N ASN A 31 8.94 11.21 15.47
CA ASN A 31 7.80 12.09 15.76
C ASN A 31 6.49 11.59 15.14
N THR A 32 6.49 10.44 14.48
CA THR A 32 5.36 9.96 13.67
C THR A 32 5.01 8.52 13.98
N CYS A 33 3.72 8.29 14.15
CA CYS A 33 3.14 6.96 14.29
C CYS A 33 3.43 6.10 13.04
N LEU A 34 4.32 5.10 13.17
CA LEU A 34 4.65 4.15 12.09
C LEU A 34 3.39 3.52 11.50
N ASP A 35 2.44 3.13 12.35
CA ASP A 35 1.20 2.49 11.92
C ASP A 35 0.27 3.44 11.14
N CYS A 36 0.39 4.75 11.32
CA CYS A 36 -0.36 5.79 10.61
C CYS A 36 0.21 5.95 9.20
N ILE A 37 1.53 6.07 9.08
CA ILE A 37 2.21 6.11 7.78
C ILE A 37 1.92 4.83 6.98
N VAL A 38 2.00 3.68 7.64
CA VAL A 38 1.65 2.39 7.02
C VAL A 38 0.21 2.39 6.50
N ASN A 39 -0.75 2.98 7.21
CA ASN A 39 -2.15 3.06 6.77
C ASN A 39 -2.31 3.97 5.54
N GLU A 40 -1.75 5.17 5.57
CA GLU A 40 -1.83 6.13 4.46
C GLU A 40 -1.27 5.53 3.16
N ILE A 41 -0.06 4.93 3.24
CA ILE A 41 0.57 4.29 2.09
C ILE A 41 -0.24 3.06 1.64
N ALA A 42 -0.77 2.26 2.58
CA ALA A 42 -1.51 1.06 2.23
C ALA A 42 -2.77 1.36 1.41
N TRP A 43 -3.51 2.41 1.79
CA TRP A 43 -4.67 2.86 1.01
C TRP A 43 -4.27 3.40 -0.35
N GLY A 44 -3.25 4.26 -0.41
CA GLY A 44 -2.74 4.79 -1.69
C GLY A 44 -2.36 3.68 -2.67
N VAL A 45 -1.59 2.69 -2.21
CA VAL A 45 -1.23 1.52 -3.02
C VAL A 45 -2.45 0.70 -3.43
N TYR A 46 -3.40 0.46 -2.51
CA TYR A 46 -4.62 -0.29 -2.82
C TYR A 46 -5.44 0.40 -3.92
N TYR A 47 -5.58 1.73 -3.86
CA TYR A 47 -6.33 2.47 -4.87
C TYR A 47 -5.61 2.48 -6.23
N LEU A 48 -4.29 2.65 -6.26
CA LEU A 48 -3.52 2.57 -7.51
C LEU A 48 -3.64 1.20 -8.18
N ILE A 49 -3.62 0.11 -7.40
CA ILE A 49 -3.84 -1.24 -7.93
C ILE A 49 -5.26 -1.35 -8.50
N LYS A 50 -6.26 -0.84 -7.78
CA LYS A 50 -7.66 -0.90 -8.20
C LYS A 50 -7.94 -0.05 -9.46
N GLU A 51 -7.27 1.09 -9.61
CA GLU A 51 -7.33 1.92 -10.82
C GLU A 51 -6.79 1.14 -12.01
N LYS A 52 -5.59 0.57 -11.89
CA LYS A 52 -5.03 -0.28 -12.96
C LYS A 52 -5.91 -1.47 -13.32
N GLU A 53 -6.50 -2.15 -12.34
CA GLU A 53 -7.43 -3.26 -12.59
C GLU A 53 -8.71 -2.83 -13.31
N LYS A 54 -9.12 -1.56 -13.20
CA LYS A 54 -10.26 -1.03 -13.97
C LYS A 54 -9.85 -0.76 -15.40
N ASP A 55 -8.71 -0.09 -15.60
CA ASP A 55 -8.19 0.20 -16.94
C ASP A 55 -8.02 -1.10 -17.73
N SER A 56 -7.46 -2.14 -17.08
CA SER A 56 -7.29 -3.46 -17.72
C SER A 56 -8.61 -4.16 -18.07
N LYS A 57 -9.69 -3.90 -17.33
CA LYS A 57 -10.99 -4.50 -17.61
C LYS A 57 -11.74 -3.76 -18.69
N GLU A 58 -11.54 -2.46 -18.85
CA GLU A 58 -12.15 -1.70 -19.96
C GLU A 58 -11.56 -2.10 -21.32
N ASP A 59 -10.28 -2.48 -21.37
CA ASP A 59 -9.63 -3.02 -22.57
C ASP A 59 -10.19 -4.40 -22.99
N ASP A 60 -10.61 -5.25 -22.04
CA ASP A 60 -11.18 -6.59 -22.30
C ASP A 60 -12.62 -6.57 -22.87
N PHE A 61 -13.30 -5.41 -22.92
CA PHE A 61 -14.67 -5.26 -23.45
C PHE A 61 -14.73 -4.60 -24.85
N ILE A 62 -13.57 -4.37 -25.49
CA ILE A 62 -13.47 -3.75 -26.83
C ILE A 62 -13.16 -4.79 -27.95
N ASP A 63 -13.16 -6.09 -27.64
CA ASP A 63 -13.07 -7.19 -28.63
C ASP A 63 -14.44 -7.82 -28.96
#